data_AF-A0A7Y2ZIJ8-F1
#
_entry.id   AF-A0A7Y2ZIJ8-F1
#
_cell.length_a   1.000
_cell.length_b   1.000
_cell.length_c   1.000
_cell.angle_alpha   90.00
_cell.angle_beta   90.00
_cell.angle_gamma   90.00
#
_symmetry.space_group_name_H-M   'P 1'
#
loop_
_entity.id
_entity.type
_entity.pdbx_description
1 polymer ?
#
loop_
_entity_poly.entity_id
_entity_poly.type
_entity_poly.pdbx_seq_one_letter_code
_entity_poly.pdbx_strand_id
1 'polypeptide(L)' 'MNGPLVLGVETSCDETSVAVLDGDHRILGHVILSQDVHEVYGGVVPELAARQH' A
#
# COMPACT_ATOMS: atom_id res chain seq x y z
N MET A 1 -24.69 -12.05 -5.83
CA MET A 1 -24.82 -11.50 -4.46
C MET A 1 -23.88 -10.31 -4.39
N ASN A 2 -24.41 -9.09 -4.21
CA ASN A 2 -23.56 -7.89 -4.04
C ASN A 2 -23.18 -7.79 -2.55
N GLY A 3 -22.07 -8.42 -2.18
CA GLY A 3 -21.42 -8.17 -0.89
C GLY A 3 -20.84 -6.75 -0.83
N PRO A 4 -20.54 -6.22 0.37
CA PRO A 4 -19.92 -4.91 0.50
C PRO A 4 -18.56 -4.87 -0.22
N LEU A 5 -18.24 -3.73 -0.82
CA LEU A 5 -16.90 -3.45 -1.31
C LEU A 5 -16.05 -2.85 -0.19
N VAL A 6 -14.82 -3.34 -0.06
CA VAL A 6 -13.85 -2.86 0.95
C VAL A 6 -12.69 -2.17 0.25
N LEU A 7 -12.36 -0.95 0.68
CA LEU A 7 -11.17 -0.22 0.24
C LEU A 7 -10.09 -0.36 1.31
N GLY A 8 -9.00 -1.06 0.99
CA GLY A 8 -7.80 -1.13 1.82
C GLY A 8 -6.81 -0.03 1.43
N VAL A 9 -6.19 0.59 2.43
CA VAL A 9 -5.12 1.59 2.28
C VAL A 9 -3.98 1.18 3.21
N GLU A 10 -2.76 1.12 2.69
CA GLU A 10 -1.56 0.73 3.44
C GLU A 10 -0.45 1.77 3.20
N THR A 11 0.06 2.34 4.29
CA THR A 11 1.04 3.44 4.30
C THR A 11 1.93 3.35 5.56
N SER A 12 2.27 2.15 6.03
CA SER A 12 3.00 1.99 7.30
C SER A 12 4.53 2.07 7.18
N CYS A 13 5.10 1.73 6.03
CA CYS A 13 6.55 1.60 5.85
C CYS A 13 7.04 2.35 4.60
N ASP A 14 7.57 1.65 3.60
CA ASP A 14 8.15 2.18 2.37
C ASP A 14 7.24 1.98 1.15
N GLU A 15 6.03 1.50 1.38
CA GLU A 15 5.02 1.26 0.35
C GLU A 15 3.79 2.12 0.64
N THR A 16 3.24 2.71 -0.42
CA THR A 16 1.89 3.26 -0.44
C THR A 16 1.05 2.38 -1.37
N SER A 17 0.00 1.75 -0.85
CA SER A 17 -0.86 0.89 -1.67
C SER A 17 -2.34 1.05 -1.37
N VAL A 18 -3.14 0.73 -2.39
CA VAL A 18 -4.60 0.74 -2.34
C VAL A 18 -5.14 -0.53 -2.99
N ALA A 19 -6.11 -1.18 -2.36
CA ALA A 19 -6.77 -2.37 -2.90
C ALA A 19 -8.29 -2.31 -2.72
N VAL A 20 -9.02 -2.90 -3.66
CA VAL A 20 -10.48 -3.09 -3.55
C VAL A 20 -10.78 -4.58 -3.45
N LEU A 21 -11.59 -4.96 -2.45
CA LEU A 21 -12.02 -6.33 -2.23
C LEU A 21 -13.54 -6.46 -2.31
N ASP A 22 -14.02 -7.62 -2.76
CA ASP A 22 -15.43 -8.00 -2.64
C ASP A 22 -15.76 -8.56 -1.25
N GLY A 23 -17.06 -8.79 -1.00
CA GLY A 23 -17.53 -9.36 0.26
C GLY A 23 -17.12 -10.81 0.53
N ASP A 24 -16.51 -11.49 -0.45
CA ASP A 24 -15.91 -12.83 -0.30
C ASP A 24 -14.39 -12.75 -0.05
N HIS A 25 -13.86 -11.54 0.21
CA HIS A 25 -12.44 -11.24 0.38
C HIS A 25 -11.58 -11.48 -0.88
N ARG A 26 -12.17 -11.48 -2.08
CA ARG A 26 -11.40 -11.52 -3.33
C ARG A 26 -10.89 -10.12 -3.66
N ILE A 27 -9.62 -10.03 -4.06
CA ILE A 27 -9.04 -8.79 -4.59
C ILE A 27 -9.60 -8.55 -5.99
N LEU A 28 -10.29 -7.43 -6.16
CA LEU A 28 -10.81 -6.96 -7.45
C LEU A 28 -9.78 -6.11 -8.20
N GLY A 29 -8.87 -5.47 -7.48
CA GLY A 29 -7.76 -4.70 -8.02
C GLY A 29 -6.89 -4.12 -6.92
N HIS A 30 -5.63 -3.85 -7.23
CA HIS A 30 -4.70 -3.16 -6.34
C HIS A 30 -3.66 -2.36 -7.14
N VAL A 31 -3.06 -1.37 -6.48
CA VAL A 31 -1.90 -0.62 -6.97
C VAL A 31 -0.92 -0.45 -5.82
N ILE A 32 0.37 -0.56 -6.11
CA ILE A 32 1.47 -0.38 -5.15
C ILE A 32 2.42 0.66 -5.73
N LEU A 33 2.81 1.62 -4.90
CA LEU A 33 3.89 2.56 -5.14
C LEU A 33 4.97 2.30 -4.09
N SER A 34 6.12 1.76 -4.53
CA SER A 34 7.26 1.49 -3.67
C SER A 34 8.23 2.68 -3.64
N GLN A 35 8.79 2.96 -2.47
CA GLN A 35 9.78 4.02 -2.26
C GLN A 35 11.21 3.48 -2.42
N ASP A 36 11.68 3.38 -3.67
CA ASP A 36 13.02 2.85 -4.00
C ASP A 36 14.18 3.71 -3.44
N VAL A 37 13.88 4.92 -2.93
CA VAL A 37 14.87 5.87 -2.40
C VAL A 37 15.68 5.29 -1.23
N HIS A 38 15.13 4.31 -0.51
CA HIS A 38 15.80 3.67 0.61
C HIS A 38 16.96 2.75 0.19
N GLU A 39 16.99 2.30 -1.06
CA GLU A 39 18.03 1.40 -1.57
C GLU A 39 19.42 2.07 -1.50
N VAL A 40 19.48 3.38 -1.75
CA VAL A 40 20.71 4.18 -1.70
C VAL A 40 21.27 4.31 -0.28
N TYR A 41 20.44 4.11 0.74
CA TYR A 41 20.80 4.21 2.15
C TYR A 41 21.05 2.85 2.81
N GLY A 42 20.92 1.75 2.07
CA GLY A 42 21.12 0.39 2.57
C GLY A 42 20.05 -0.07 3.56
N GLY A 43 18.88 0.58 3.57
CA GLY A 43 17.77 0.26 4.47
C GLY A 43 16.75 1.40 4.57
N VAL A 44 15.59 1.09 5.14
CA VAL A 44 14.48 2.05 5.31
C VAL A 44 14.91 3.21 6.21
N VAL A 45 14.62 4.44 5.76
CA VAL A 45 14.88 5.68 6.50
C VAL A 45 13.53 6.25 6.95
N PRO A 46 13.16 6.16 8.25
CA PRO A 46 11.80 6.49 8.73
C PRO A 46 11.31 7.90 8.36
N GLU A 47 12.19 8.90 8.38
CA GLU A 47 11.82 10.28 8.03
C GLU A 47 11.52 10.46 6.53
N LEU A 48 12.17 9.70 5.66
CA LEU A 48 11.89 9.73 4.22
C LEU A 48 10.59 8.99 3.90
N ALA A 49 10.41 7.82 4.53
CA ALA A 49 9.20 6.99 4.45
C ALA A 49 7.94 7.82 4.76
N ALA A 50 7.94 8.51 5.90
CA ALA A 50 6.82 9.32 6.37
C ALA A 50 6.39 10.45 5.41
N ARG A 51 7.29 10.97 4.57
CA ARG A 51 7.02 12.11 3.67
C ARG A 51 6.57 11.69 2.27
N GLN A 52 6.76 10.44 1.90
CA GLN A 52 6.48 9.92 0.57
C GLN A 52 5.26 8.99 0.54
N HIS A 53 4.47 8.99 1.62
CA HIS A 53 3.18 8.31 1.68
C HIS A 53 2.08 8.97 0.86
#